data_AF-A0A3A4ZJM0-F1
#
_entry.id   AF-A0A3A4ZJM0-F1
#
_cell.length_a   1.000
_cell.length_b   1.000
_cell.length_c   1.000
_cell.angle_alpha   90.00
_cell.angle_beta   90.00
_cell.angle_gamma   90.00
#
_symmetry.space_group_name_H-M   'P 1'
#
loop_
_entity.id
_entity.type
_entity.pdbx_description
1 polymer ?
#
loop_
_entity_poly.entity_id
_entity_poly.type
_entity_poly.pdbx_seq_one_letter_code
_entity_poly.pdbx_strand_id
1 'polypeptide(L)'
;MQGVQTLLTVVVISLTVLLVVVGFQVVMMVMDMRRALKRLNDILDDSILGGGLIRPDKLTGILELFKKKGLKTHGSGDDLMN
;
A
#
# COMPACT_ATOMS: atom_id res chain seq x y z
N MET A 1 47.33 6.25 32.77
CA MET A 1 45.93 6.37 33.26
C MET A 1 45.21 7.59 32.67
N GLN A 2 45.77 8.81 32.76
CA GLN A 2 45.10 10.04 32.30
C GLN A 2 44.79 10.07 30.78
N GLY A 3 45.70 9.63 29.91
CA GLY A 3 45.47 9.68 28.45
C GLY A 3 44.29 8.82 27.96
N VAL A 4 44.09 7.63 28.54
CA VAL A 4 42.96 6.75 28.20
C VAL A 4 41.64 7.36 28.65
N GLN A 5 41.61 7.98 29.83
CA GLN A 5 40.42 8.65 30.36
C GLN A 5 40.03 9.86 29.50
N THR A 6 40.99 10.67 29.06
CA THR A 6 40.75 11.79 28.14
C THR A 6 40.19 11.31 26.81
N LEU A 7 40.78 10.26 26.22
CA LEU A 7 40.32 9.70 24.95
C LEU A 7 38.88 9.17 25.06
N LEU A 8 38.59 8.38 26.09
CA LEU A 8 37.25 7.85 26.32
C LEU A 8 36.22 8.96 26.53
N THR A 9 36.58 10.03 27.25
CA THR A 9 35.70 11.18 27.47
C THR A 9 35.33 11.84 26.14
N VAL A 10 36.31 12.08 25.28
CA VAL A 10 36.07 12.70 23.96
C VAL A 10 35.20 11.80 23.08
N VAL A 11 35.47 10.49 23.04
CA VAL A 11 34.71 9.53 22.24
C VAL A 11 33.27 9.44 22.72
N VAL A 12 33.04 9.34 24.03
CA VAL A 12 31.68 9.26 24.61
C VAL A 12 30.90 10.53 24.29
N ILE A 13 31.49 11.70 24.46
CA ILE A 13 30.82 12.97 24.12
C ILE A 13 30.47 13.00 22.63
N SER A 14 31.43 12.64 21.77
CA SER A 14 31.23 12.64 20.32
C SER A 14 30.11 11.68 19.90
N LEU A 15 30.14 10.44 20.41
CA LEU A 15 29.11 9.44 20.14
C LEU A 15 27.74 9.89 20.65
N THR A 16 27.69 10.52 21.83
CA THR A 16 26.44 11.02 22.41
C THR A 16 25.84 12.12 21.54
N VAL A 17 26.65 13.09 21.11
CA VAL A 17 26.20 14.18 20.22
C VAL A 17 25.71 13.61 18.88
N LEU A 18 26.47 12.68 18.28
CA LEU A 18 26.05 12.02 17.04
C LEU A 18 24.72 11.28 17.20
N LEU A 19 24.54 10.54 18.29
CA LEU A 19 23.30 9.83 18.58
C LEU A 19 22.13 10.78 18.78
N VAL A 20 22.32 11.92 19.43
CA VAL A 20 21.27 12.94 19.59
C VAL A 20 20.83 13.50 18.24
N VAL A 21 21.80 13.84 17.37
CA VAL A 21 21.51 14.36 16.03
C VAL A 21 20.76 13.32 15.18
N VAL A 22 21.23 12.07 15.16
CA VAL A 22 20.57 10.98 14.43
C VAL A 22 19.18 10.69 14.99
N GLY A 23 19.02 10.71 16.31
CA GLY A 23 17.70 10.55 16.96
C GLY A 23 16.71 11.59 16.49
N PHE A 24 17.12 12.86 16.47
CA PHE A 24 16.30 13.95 15.96
C PHE A 24 15.97 13.80 14.46
N GLN A 25 16.97 13.42 13.65
CA GLN A 25 16.79 13.13 12.22
C GLN A 25 15.75 12.04 11.97
N VAL A 26 15.82 10.92 12.69
CA VAL A 26 14.90 9.80 12.53
C VAL A 26 13.47 10.22 12.91
N VAL A 27 13.29 10.98 14.00
CA VAL A 27 11.96 11.47 14.40
C VAL A 27 11.35 12.34 13.30
N MET A 28 12.09 13.31 12.77
CA MET A 28 11.62 14.15 11.66
C MET A 28 11.31 13.31 10.41
N MET A 29 12.19 12.38 10.05
CA MET A 29 12.01 11.48 8.90
C MET A 29 10.73 10.63 9.03
N VAL A 30 10.44 10.10 10.22
CA VAL A 30 9.22 9.33 10.49
C VAL A 30 7.98 10.20 10.38
N MET A 31 8.04 11.47 10.83
CA MET A 31 6.91 12.40 10.68
C MET A 31 6.59 12.67 9.21
N ASP A 32 7.62 12.91 8.39
CA ASP A 32 7.46 13.11 6.94
C ASP A 32 6.93 11.85 6.25
N MET A 33 7.46 10.68 6.62
CA MET A 33 6.99 9.40 6.11
C MET A 33 5.52 9.16 6.44
N ARG A 34 5.09 9.41 7.68
CA ARG A 34 3.67 9.31 8.07
C ARG A 34 2.77 10.20 7.22
N ARG A 35 3.23 11.41 6.90
CA ARG A 35 2.49 12.33 6.02
C ARG A 35 2.40 11.81 4.59
N ALA A 36 3.48 11.24 4.06
CA ALA A 36 3.48 10.60 2.74
C ALA A 36 2.54 9.39 2.71
N LEU A 37 2.59 8.52 3.72
CA LEU A 37 1.71 7.35 3.83
C LEU A 37 0.24 7.74 3.87
N LYS A 38 -0.13 8.83 4.58
CA LYS A 38 -1.51 9.33 4.58
C LYS A 38 -1.97 9.74 3.18
N ARG A 39 -1.12 10.48 2.44
CA ARG A 39 -1.42 10.87 1.05
C ARG A 39 -1.55 9.66 0.13
N LEU A 40 -0.69 8.66 0.30
CA LEU A 40 -0.77 7.42 -0.46
C LEU A 40 -2.05 6.65 -0.15
N ASN A 41 -2.48 6.62 1.12
CA ASN A 41 -3.75 6.02 1.51
C ASN A 41 -4.92 6.76 0.85
N ASP A 42 -4.93 8.09 0.88
CA ASP A 42 -5.98 8.90 0.26
C ASP A 42 -6.01 8.68 -1.27
N ILE A 43 -4.85 8.57 -1.95
CA ILE A 43 -4.77 8.26 -3.38
C ILE A 43 -5.26 6.84 -3.67
N LEU A 44 -4.93 5.87 -2.82
CA LEU A 44 -5.35 4.49 -2.97
C LEU A 44 -6.87 4.37 -2.81
N ASP A 45 -7.43 5.04 -1.80
CA ASP A 45 -8.87 5.07 -1.56
C ASP A 45 -9.60 5.74 -2.73
N ASP A 46 -9.09 6.86 -3.24
CA ASP A 46 -9.69 7.54 -4.39
C ASP A 46 -9.55 6.73 -5.69
N SER A 47 -8.46 5.97 -5.85
CA SER A 47 -8.26 5.09 -7.01
C SER A 47 -9.11 3.81 -6.95
N ILE A 48 -9.37 3.28 -5.75
CA ILE A 48 -10.18 2.06 -5.53
C ILE A 48 -11.68 2.38 -5.47
N LEU A 49 -12.08 3.40 -4.71
CA LEU A 49 -13.48 3.79 -4.48
C LEU A 49 -13.96 4.90 -5.42
N GLY A 50 -13.14 5.92 -5.70
CA GLY A 50 -13.50 7.08 -6.53
C GLY A 50 -13.37 6.85 -8.04
N GLY A 51 -12.43 6.02 -8.47
CA GLY A 51 -12.11 5.73 -9.88
C GLY A 51 -13.04 4.74 -10.60
N GLY A 52 -14.07 4.20 -9.94
CA GLY A 52 -15.11 3.39 -10.57
C GLY A 52 -14.80 1.90 -10.79
N LEU A 53 -13.71 1.36 -10.22
CA LEU A 53 -13.35 -0.06 -10.36
C LEU A 53 -14.18 -0.99 -9.45
N ILE A 54 -14.63 -0.51 -8.29
CA ILE A 54 -15.49 -1.25 -7.35
C ILE A 54 -16.82 -0.51 -7.18
N ARG A 55 -17.62 -0.43 -8.26
CA ARG A 55 -19.07 -0.29 -8.08
C ARG A 55 -19.67 -1.69 -7.96
N PRO A 56 -20.38 -2.02 -6.87
CA PRO A 56 -21.11 -3.29 -6.78
C PRO A 56 -22.04 -3.50 -7.99
N ASP A 57 -22.53 -2.43 -8.61
CA ASP A 57 -23.31 -2.46 -9.86
C ASP A 57 -22.53 -3.01 -11.08
N LYS A 58 -21.24 -2.68 -11.23
CA LYS A 58 -20.40 -3.17 -12.34
C LYS A 58 -19.91 -4.60 -12.11
N LEU A 59 -19.64 -4.96 -10.85
CA LEU A 59 -19.26 -6.32 -10.45
C LEU A 59 -20.42 -7.31 -10.63
N THR A 60 -21.66 -6.87 -10.37
CA THR A 60 -22.87 -7.69 -10.60
C THR A 60 -23.07 -7.99 -12.10
N GLY A 61 -22.86 -7.00 -12.98
CA GLY A 61 -22.98 -7.21 -14.44
C GLY A 61 -21.93 -8.18 -15.02
N ILE A 62 -20.69 -8.16 -14.52
CA ILE A 62 -19.65 -9.12 -14.95
C ILE A 62 -19.96 -10.53 -14.43
N LEU A 63 -20.47 -10.65 -13.20
CA LEU A 63 -20.92 -11.91 -12.63
C LEU A 63 -22.08 -12.53 -13.44
N GLU A 64 -23.04 -11.72 -13.89
CA GLU A 64 -24.14 -12.17 -14.74
C GLU A 64 -23.68 -12.63 -16.13
N LEU A 65 -22.71 -11.94 -16.74
CA LEU A 65 -22.13 -12.34 -18.02
C LEU A 65 -21.34 -13.66 -17.91
N PHE A 66 -20.65 -13.88 -16.79
CA PHE A 66 -19.99 -15.16 -16.51
C PHE A 66 -21.00 -16.29 -16.26
N LYS A 67 -22.08 -16.02 -15.54
CA LYS A 67 -23.17 -16.99 -15.30
C LYS A 67 -23.88 -17.39 -16.60
N LYS A 68 -24.03 -16.48 -17.56
CA LYS A 68 -24.67 -16.75 -18.86
C LYS A 68 -23.80 -17.55 -19.83
N LYS A 69 -22.47 -17.53 -19.68
CA LYS A 69 -21.53 -18.25 -20.57
C LYS A 69 -21.50 -19.76 -20.30
N GLY A 70 -22.02 -20.23 -19.16
CA GLY A 70 -22.14 -21.64 -18.81
C GLY A 70 -23.43 -22.34 -19.26
N LEU A 71 -24.39 -21.65 -19.89
CA LEU A 71 -25.75 -22.17 -20.15
C LEU A 71 -26.19 -22.12 -21.63
N LYS A 72 -25.27 -21.85 -22.57
CA LYS A 72 -25.57 -21.89 -24.02
C LYS A 72 -24.72 -22.93 -24.73
N THR A 73 -24.94 -24.21 -24.46
CA THR A 73 -24.69 -25.31 -25.39
C THR A 73 -25.45 -26.55 -24.91
N HIS A 74 -26.25 -27.11 -25.82
CA HIS A 74 -27.18 -28.25 -25.71
C HIS A 74 -28.58 -27.95 -25.17
N GLY A 75 -29.53 -27.75 -26.10
CA GLY A 75 -30.96 -27.85 -25.83
C GLY A 75 -31.83 -27.24 -26.92
N SER A 76 -32.14 -28.04 -27.94
CA SER A 76 -33.33 -27.93 -28.80
C SER A 76 -33.35 -26.86 -29.89
N GLY A 77 -32.78 -27.21 -31.04
CA GLY A 77 -33.27 -26.78 -32.35
C GLY A 77 -34.04 -27.94 -32.97
N ASP A 78 -35.34 -27.96 -32.72
CA ASP A 78 -36.32 -28.63 -33.56
C ASP A 78 -36.40 -27.80 -34.84
N ASP A 79 -35.85 -28.31 -35.94
CA ASP A 79 -36.07 -27.75 -37.27
C ASP A 79 -36.35 -28.90 -38.24
N LEU A 80 -37.60 -28.88 -38.67
CA LEU A 80 -38.17 -29.59 -39.81
C LEU A 80 -37.27 -29.45 -41.06
N MET A 81 -36.92 -30.57 -41.68
CA MET A 81 -37.03 -30.85 -43.13
C MET A 81 -36.14 -32.04 -43.53
N ASN A 82 -36.69 -33.26 -43.48
CA ASN A 82 -36.80 -34.20 -44.61
C ASN A 82 -37.64 -35.41 -44.21
#